data_AF-A0A7M3ZHF5-F1
#
_entry.id   AF-A0A7M3ZHF5-F1
#
_cell.length_a   1.000
_cell.length_b   1.000
_cell.length_c   1.000
_cell.angle_alpha   90.00
_cell.angle_beta   90.00
_cell.angle_gamma   90.00
#
_symmetry.space_group_name_H-M   'P 1'
#
loop_
_entity.id
_entity.type
_entity.pdbx_description
1 polymer ?
#
loop_
_entity_poly.entity_id
_entity_poly.type
_entity_poly.pdbx_seq_one_letter_code
_entity_poly.pdbx_strand_id
1 'polypeptide(L)'
;MSLGPLYLLNNSEMVALEPEMIISGSSFEIGPALPDGLFFGADNGTIWGTPTELIDLTNFTIYANSSLFNDEFVVQIGILEDTDLDGRANELPDDADPRRGLIEDLDDDDDGFADLLEEDCLSDSLDDSDVPADFDGDLICNPMDEDVDGDGLNNTVETNTSTYVDANNTGSDPWDADTDGDGICDGPTAPALPIDYCEAGPDAFPNDAAAWLDTDGDGTPDELWGESTTGLIEDSDDDNDNWTDLQEEECGSTNPKDEFDTPLDSDGDGICDFNDVLSVIYGTGDFELLQGQRNVSLQPIVTGMTVDIWEITPALPYGLFFGGDTLARTSSGNGTIYGVPLVPSNLTEYTVTATNLLIGSQISTTFNLSIEEDYDLDGLPNNVTRLGMFEADFDDDGDGFNDSFELECGGDPYNRSSVPKIESDGTCYDYRSYEQPPVKEKNPFKPICFPIIFLLLAFILVVPMILTRRKERVGVQAEHVSGTPAIQSGSGKINDPFVLKAVKIPYNTKGKTVERIRCAEMSPDYEINFIETNVEVNKKRFGITQLGGVQDGTGVIKSTSDGLLMLQFTFDGTFEPSEYGMVYKSELILDEKTYFVWHVETGAKKGN
;
A
#
# COMPACT_ATOMS: atom_id res chain seq x y z
N MET A 1 72.08 -54.32 28.54
CA MET A 1 70.65 -53.91 28.48
C MET A 1 70.10 -54.46 27.19
N SER A 2 68.90 -55.05 27.16
CA SER A 2 68.28 -55.39 25.88
C SER A 2 67.90 -54.06 25.23
N LEU A 3 68.67 -53.62 24.24
CA LEU A 3 68.21 -52.54 23.38
C LEU A 3 66.99 -53.13 22.66
N GLY A 4 65.81 -52.56 22.89
CA GLY A 4 64.65 -52.87 22.05
C GLY A 4 64.95 -52.56 20.58
N PRO A 5 64.05 -52.94 19.65
CA PRO A 5 64.25 -52.73 18.22
C PRO A 5 64.68 -51.30 17.92
N LEU A 6 65.80 -51.15 17.20
CA LEU A 6 66.33 -49.86 16.76
C LEU A 6 65.83 -49.62 15.35
N TYR A 7 64.89 -48.70 15.21
CA TYR A 7 64.49 -48.16 13.93
C TYR A 7 65.36 -46.95 13.59
N LEU A 8 65.86 -46.93 12.36
CA LEU A 8 66.59 -45.82 11.74
C LEU A 8 65.78 -45.34 10.53
N LEU A 9 66.03 -44.12 10.07
CA LEU A 9 65.40 -43.56 8.88
C LEU A 9 66.37 -43.66 7.70
N ASN A 10 65.86 -44.01 6.52
CA ASN A 10 66.64 -44.02 5.29
C ASN A 10 67.23 -42.62 5.00
N ASN A 11 68.46 -42.55 4.50
CA ASN A 11 69.18 -41.30 4.22
C ASN A 11 69.42 -40.34 5.41
N SER A 12 69.01 -40.71 6.62
CA SER A 12 69.17 -39.92 7.84
C SER A 12 70.35 -40.42 8.70
N GLU A 13 71.22 -39.51 9.15
CA GLU A 13 72.41 -39.88 9.95
C GLU A 13 72.00 -40.46 11.32
N MET A 14 72.45 -41.69 11.62
CA MET A 14 72.13 -42.32 12.90
C MET A 14 72.96 -41.73 14.04
N VAL A 15 72.37 -41.69 15.23
CA VAL A 15 73.16 -41.52 16.46
C VAL A 15 74.02 -42.77 16.65
N ALA A 16 75.35 -42.59 16.65
CA ALA A 16 76.30 -43.68 16.79
C ALA A 16 75.99 -44.55 18.02
N LEU A 17 75.87 -45.85 17.81
CA LEU A 17 75.65 -46.82 18.87
C LEU A 17 77.00 -47.31 19.39
N GLU A 18 77.38 -46.84 20.57
CA GLU A 18 78.64 -47.20 21.23
C GLU A 18 78.42 -48.24 22.35
N PRO A 19 79.36 -49.18 22.56
CA PRO A 19 79.32 -50.05 23.73
C PRO A 19 79.51 -49.26 25.03
N GLU A 20 78.69 -49.53 26.06
CA GLU A 20 78.77 -48.84 27.36
C GLU A 20 80.13 -49.06 28.08
N MET A 21 80.79 -50.19 27.81
CA MET A 21 82.09 -50.52 28.39
C MET A 21 82.92 -51.34 27.41
N ILE A 22 84.18 -50.93 27.22
CA ILE A 22 85.14 -51.62 26.35
C ILE A 22 86.34 -52.07 27.19
N ILE A 23 86.72 -53.34 27.06
CA ILE A 23 87.97 -53.85 27.62
C ILE A 23 89.09 -53.56 26.61
N SER A 24 90.18 -52.94 27.06
CA SER A 24 91.31 -52.60 26.20
C SER A 24 91.94 -53.85 25.56
N GLY A 25 92.11 -53.83 24.23
CA GLY A 25 92.63 -54.96 23.45
C GLY A 25 91.58 -55.98 23.02
N SER A 26 90.29 -55.63 23.08
CA SER A 26 89.20 -56.44 22.50
C SER A 26 89.07 -56.17 21.00
N SER A 27 88.69 -57.19 20.24
CA SER A 27 88.30 -57.11 18.83
C SER A 27 86.84 -57.49 18.67
N PHE A 28 86.13 -56.81 17.77
CA PHE A 28 84.71 -57.00 17.55
C PHE A 28 84.41 -57.45 16.12
N GLU A 29 83.38 -58.28 15.97
CA GLU A 29 82.83 -58.73 14.68
C GLU A 29 81.30 -58.67 14.74
N ILE A 30 80.63 -58.39 13.62
CA ILE A 30 79.17 -58.33 13.53
C ILE A 30 78.68 -59.24 12.39
N GLY A 31 77.57 -59.95 12.61
CA GLY A 31 76.94 -60.81 11.60
C GLY A 31 75.41 -60.83 11.74
N PRO A 32 74.64 -60.73 10.63
CA PRO A 32 75.06 -60.59 9.23
C PRO A 32 75.70 -59.23 8.92
N ALA A 33 76.11 -59.00 7.66
CA ALA A 33 76.64 -57.71 7.23
C ALA A 33 75.58 -56.61 7.41
N LEU A 34 76.01 -55.44 7.90
CA LEU A 34 75.13 -54.27 8.05
C LEU A 34 74.63 -53.80 6.66
N PRO A 35 73.43 -53.19 6.60
CA PRO A 35 72.90 -52.59 5.38
C PRO A 35 73.83 -51.49 4.85
N ASP A 36 73.73 -51.20 3.55
CA ASP A 36 74.55 -50.18 2.93
C ASP A 36 74.43 -48.82 3.66
N GLY A 37 75.58 -48.15 3.80
CA GLY A 37 75.68 -46.85 4.47
C GLY A 37 75.90 -46.90 5.99
N LEU A 38 75.71 -48.07 6.63
CA LEU A 38 76.11 -48.31 8.02
C LEU A 38 77.50 -48.94 8.13
N PHE A 39 78.27 -48.51 9.12
CA PHE A 39 79.64 -48.93 9.36
C PHE A 39 79.81 -49.49 10.77
N PHE A 40 80.69 -50.50 10.91
CA PHE A 40 81.04 -51.12 12.18
C PHE A 40 82.52 -50.98 12.50
N GLY A 41 82.83 -50.48 13.69
CA GLY A 41 84.20 -50.35 14.18
C GLY A 41 84.73 -51.64 14.82
N ALA A 42 85.59 -52.37 14.13
CA ALA A 42 86.16 -53.63 14.63
C ALA A 42 87.03 -53.47 15.90
N ASP A 43 87.55 -52.26 16.18
CA ASP A 43 88.42 -51.99 17.32
C ASP A 43 87.67 -51.43 18.56
N ASN A 44 86.44 -50.92 18.39
CA ASN A 44 85.67 -50.26 19.44
C ASN A 44 84.20 -50.70 19.54
N GLY A 45 83.71 -51.52 18.61
CA GLY A 45 82.34 -52.04 18.61
C GLY A 45 81.26 -51.02 18.26
N THR A 46 81.61 -49.83 17.77
CA THR A 46 80.65 -48.77 17.44
C THR A 46 79.96 -49.03 16.09
N ILE A 47 78.64 -48.85 16.04
CA ILE A 47 77.86 -48.75 14.78
C ILE A 47 77.57 -47.27 14.50
N TRP A 48 77.85 -46.80 13.30
CA TRP A 48 77.60 -45.41 12.88
C TRP A 48 77.40 -45.33 11.37
N GLY A 49 76.80 -44.25 10.86
CA GLY A 49 76.64 -44.02 9.43
C GLY A 49 75.28 -43.44 9.08
N THR A 50 74.99 -43.46 7.78
CA THR A 50 73.71 -43.02 7.20
C THR A 50 73.23 -44.19 6.36
N PRO A 51 72.20 -44.94 6.79
CA PRO A 51 71.69 -46.06 6.01
C PRO A 51 71.14 -45.58 4.67
N THR A 52 71.37 -46.37 3.62
CA THR A 52 70.87 -46.08 2.25
C THR A 52 70.15 -47.28 1.64
N GLU A 53 69.83 -48.29 2.45
CA GLU A 53 69.17 -49.53 2.04
C GLU A 53 68.08 -49.86 3.06
N LEU A 54 66.82 -49.95 2.60
CA LEU A 54 65.70 -50.34 3.45
C LEU A 54 65.83 -51.80 3.88
N ILE A 55 65.59 -52.06 5.17
CA ILE A 55 65.55 -53.42 5.72
C ILE A 55 64.44 -53.54 6.75
N ASP A 56 63.72 -54.66 6.70
CA ASP A 56 62.87 -55.08 7.81
C ASP A 56 63.69 -55.31 9.08
N LEU A 57 63.03 -55.29 10.23
CA LEU A 57 63.64 -55.51 11.54
C LEU A 57 64.48 -56.80 11.58
N THR A 58 65.81 -56.65 11.57
CA THR A 58 66.77 -57.75 11.42
C THR A 58 67.69 -57.85 12.64
N ASN A 59 67.97 -59.08 13.08
CA ASN A 59 68.87 -59.35 14.21
C ASN A 59 70.34 -59.39 13.77
N PHE A 60 71.16 -58.54 14.36
CA PHE A 60 72.61 -58.51 14.20
C PHE A 60 73.28 -58.97 15.49
N THR A 61 74.13 -60.00 15.38
CA THR A 61 74.91 -60.51 16.50
C THR A 61 76.31 -59.91 16.45
N ILE A 62 76.67 -59.19 17.50
CA ILE A 62 78.00 -58.63 17.74
C ILE A 62 78.77 -59.59 18.65
N TYR A 63 79.93 -60.05 18.18
CA TYR A 63 80.87 -60.87 18.93
C TYR A 63 82.02 -60.00 19.44
N ALA A 64 82.24 -59.99 20.75
CA ALA A 64 83.37 -59.30 21.39
C ALA A 64 84.37 -60.33 21.90
N ASN A 65 85.63 -60.25 21.45
CA ASN A 65 86.68 -61.20 21.82
C ASN A 65 87.88 -60.47 22.42
N SER A 66 88.33 -60.93 23.59
CA SER A 66 89.55 -60.49 24.24
C SER A 66 90.35 -61.69 24.74
N SER A 67 91.63 -61.49 25.05
CA SER A 67 92.51 -62.56 25.57
C SER A 67 92.02 -63.26 26.87
N LEU A 68 91.05 -62.68 27.58
CA LEU A 68 90.55 -63.19 28.86
C LEU A 68 89.03 -63.46 28.87
N PHE A 69 88.26 -62.84 27.98
CA PHE A 69 86.80 -62.88 27.96
C PHE A 69 86.27 -62.83 26.53
N ASN A 70 85.20 -63.58 26.27
CA ASN A 70 84.39 -63.49 25.06
C ASN A 70 82.95 -63.21 25.48
N ASP A 71 82.27 -62.37 24.72
CA ASP A 71 80.86 -62.06 24.93
C ASP A 71 80.14 -61.92 23.59
N GLU A 72 78.82 -62.10 23.60
CA GLU A 72 77.97 -61.86 22.43
C GLU A 72 76.78 -60.99 22.81
N PHE A 73 76.39 -60.11 21.89
CA PHE A 73 75.28 -59.20 22.06
C PHE A 73 74.45 -59.15 20.78
N VAL A 74 73.12 -59.12 20.90
CA VAL A 74 72.21 -59.01 19.75
C VAL A 74 71.57 -57.63 19.76
N VAL A 75 71.64 -56.95 18.62
CA VAL A 75 70.89 -55.73 18.33
C VAL A 75 69.93 -56.01 17.19
N GLN A 76 68.71 -55.47 17.27
CA GLN A 76 67.76 -55.55 16.16
C GLN A 76 67.72 -54.18 15.48
N ILE A 77 67.91 -54.13 14.17
CA ILE A 77 67.92 -52.89 13.38
C ILE A 77 66.91 -53.03 12.25
N GLY A 78 66.01 -52.05 12.13
CA GLY A 78 65.15 -51.84 10.96
C GLY A 78 65.42 -50.45 10.38
N ILE A 79 65.27 -50.28 9.07
CA ILE A 79 65.42 -48.99 8.39
C ILE A 79 64.07 -48.68 7.74
N LEU A 80 63.42 -47.62 8.24
CA LEU A 80 62.13 -47.12 7.77
C LEU A 80 62.34 -46.17 6.59
N GLU A 81 61.31 -46.05 5.77
CA GLU A 81 61.24 -45.11 4.65
C GLU A 81 60.97 -43.68 5.16
N ASP A 82 61.41 -42.71 4.37
CA ASP A 82 61.39 -41.26 4.60
C ASP A 82 61.36 -40.67 3.18
N THR A 83 60.16 -40.58 2.60
CA THR A 83 59.94 -40.32 1.16
C THR A 83 60.34 -38.90 0.78
N ASP A 84 59.95 -37.91 1.58
CA ASP A 84 60.22 -36.48 1.36
C ASP A 84 61.56 -35.99 1.96
N LEU A 85 62.19 -36.81 2.82
CA LEU A 85 63.45 -36.54 3.53
C LEU A 85 63.34 -35.45 4.60
N ASP A 86 62.18 -35.25 5.24
CA ASP A 86 62.03 -34.32 6.37
C ASP A 86 62.60 -34.86 7.70
N GLY A 87 62.89 -36.16 7.74
CA GLY A 87 63.38 -36.87 8.92
C GLY A 87 62.28 -37.46 9.81
N ARG A 88 61.10 -37.71 9.26
CA ARG A 88 60.04 -38.55 9.82
C ARG A 88 59.95 -39.87 9.05
N ALA A 89 59.26 -40.83 9.64
CA ALA A 89 59.07 -42.13 9.01
C ALA A 89 57.70 -42.16 8.35
N ASN A 90 57.60 -42.69 7.14
CA ASN A 90 56.31 -42.86 6.48
C ASN A 90 55.29 -43.61 7.34
N GLU A 91 55.67 -44.81 7.80
CA GLU A 91 54.87 -45.60 8.73
C GLU A 91 55.70 -45.94 9.97
N LEU A 92 55.11 -45.78 11.16
CA LEU A 92 55.78 -46.11 12.42
C LEU A 92 55.29 -47.45 12.99
N PRO A 93 56.18 -48.46 13.15
CA PRO A 93 55.78 -49.75 13.72
C PRO A 93 55.29 -49.66 15.18
N ASP A 94 54.29 -50.47 15.53
CA ASP A 94 53.70 -50.59 16.88
C ASP A 94 54.73 -50.81 18.01
N ASP A 95 55.87 -51.44 17.71
CA ASP A 95 56.93 -51.76 18.67
C ASP A 95 58.08 -50.74 18.72
N ALA A 96 57.96 -49.62 17.98
CA ALA A 96 58.90 -48.51 18.02
C ALA A 96 58.92 -47.85 19.41
N ASP A 97 60.12 -47.60 19.95
CA ASP A 97 60.27 -46.97 21.28
C ASP A 97 60.01 -45.45 21.20
N PRO A 98 58.93 -44.93 21.82
CA PRO A 98 58.59 -43.50 21.76
C PRO A 98 59.66 -42.59 22.37
N ARG A 99 60.58 -43.13 23.18
CA ARG A 99 61.67 -42.36 23.80
C ARG A 99 62.79 -42.03 22.82
N ARG A 100 62.83 -42.68 21.65
CA ARG A 100 63.84 -42.45 20.61
C ARG A 100 63.49 -41.29 19.68
N GLY A 101 62.28 -40.77 19.77
CA GLY A 101 61.87 -39.52 19.10
C GLY A 101 61.58 -39.66 17.61
N LEU A 102 61.35 -40.88 17.11
CA LEU A 102 60.75 -41.08 15.79
C LEU A 102 59.28 -40.67 15.84
N ILE A 103 58.83 -40.05 14.76
CA ILE A 103 57.48 -39.55 14.54
C ILE A 103 57.07 -40.08 13.16
N GLU A 104 55.85 -40.59 13.09
CA GLU A 104 55.18 -40.95 11.83
C GLU A 104 54.87 -39.67 11.06
N ASP A 105 55.16 -39.65 9.76
CA ASP A 105 54.67 -38.60 8.89
C ASP A 105 53.23 -38.87 8.47
N LEU A 106 52.49 -37.81 8.17
CA LEU A 106 51.08 -37.93 7.78
C LEU A 106 50.82 -37.35 6.39
N ASP A 107 51.90 -36.99 5.69
CA ASP A 107 51.99 -36.32 4.40
C ASP A 107 53.36 -36.74 3.85
N ASP A 108 53.42 -38.01 3.41
CA ASP A 108 54.64 -38.75 3.16
C ASP A 108 55.51 -38.16 2.03
N ASP A 109 54.92 -37.41 1.10
CA ASP A 109 55.60 -36.77 -0.03
C ASP A 109 55.63 -35.22 0.02
N ASP A 110 55.09 -34.61 1.09
CA ASP A 110 55.04 -33.15 1.38
C ASP A 110 54.40 -32.33 0.24
N ASP A 111 53.40 -32.90 -0.43
CA ASP A 111 52.62 -32.21 -1.46
C ASP A 111 51.50 -31.32 -0.88
N GLY A 112 51.23 -31.48 0.43
CA GLY A 112 50.26 -30.73 1.22
C GLY A 112 48.94 -31.46 1.45
N PHE A 113 48.81 -32.71 0.99
CA PHE A 113 47.69 -33.60 1.25
C PHE A 113 48.12 -34.70 2.24
N ALA A 114 47.20 -35.08 3.12
CA ALA A 114 47.52 -36.09 4.12
C ALA A 114 47.24 -37.49 3.57
N ASP A 115 48.03 -38.50 3.92
CA ASP A 115 47.92 -39.86 3.35
C ASP A 115 46.50 -40.45 3.45
N LEU A 116 45.80 -40.15 4.56
CA LEU A 116 44.41 -40.60 4.77
C LEU A 116 43.43 -39.95 3.79
N LEU A 117 43.63 -38.68 3.45
CA LEU A 117 42.83 -37.98 2.46
C LEU A 117 43.13 -38.54 1.06
N GLU A 118 44.40 -38.77 0.77
CA GLU A 118 44.84 -39.35 -0.50
C GLU A 118 44.31 -40.76 -0.73
N GLU A 119 44.28 -41.59 0.31
CA GLU A 119 43.64 -42.91 0.27
C GLU A 119 42.15 -42.81 -0.10
N ASP A 120 41.43 -41.87 0.51
CA ASP A 120 40.01 -41.63 0.22
C ASP A 120 39.79 -41.02 -1.18
N CYS A 121 40.76 -40.24 -1.67
CA CYS A 121 40.72 -39.53 -2.95
C CYS A 121 41.42 -40.26 -4.12
N LEU A 122 41.97 -41.46 -3.88
CA LEU A 122 42.66 -42.30 -4.86
C LEU A 122 43.94 -41.69 -5.47
N SER A 123 44.64 -40.83 -4.73
CA SER A 123 46.00 -40.39 -5.08
C SER A 123 47.08 -41.25 -4.42
N ASP A 124 48.32 -41.16 -4.91
CA ASP A 124 49.48 -41.88 -4.40
C ASP A 124 50.25 -41.02 -3.38
N SER A 125 50.13 -41.34 -2.08
CA SER A 125 50.78 -40.62 -0.98
C SER A 125 52.31 -40.70 -0.95
N LEU A 126 52.93 -41.21 -2.00
CA LEU A 126 54.38 -41.35 -2.12
C LEU A 126 54.92 -40.63 -3.38
N ASP A 127 54.07 -39.90 -4.11
CA ASP A 127 54.38 -39.22 -5.36
C ASP A 127 53.84 -37.78 -5.33
N ASP A 128 54.73 -36.82 -5.04
CA ASP A 128 54.45 -35.37 -4.93
C ASP A 128 53.76 -34.71 -6.13
N SER A 129 53.61 -35.45 -7.23
CA SER A 129 52.99 -35.01 -8.47
C SER A 129 51.58 -35.56 -8.68
N ASP A 130 51.15 -36.52 -7.88
CA ASP A 130 49.82 -37.13 -7.92
C ASP A 130 48.92 -36.56 -6.81
N VAL A 131 48.52 -35.31 -6.95
CA VAL A 131 47.62 -34.66 -5.96
C VAL A 131 46.16 -35.13 -6.14
N PRO A 132 45.33 -35.16 -5.07
CA PRO A 132 43.88 -35.35 -5.18
C PRO A 132 43.22 -34.45 -6.21
N ALA A 133 42.42 -35.05 -7.11
CA ALA A 133 41.66 -34.30 -8.11
C ALA A 133 40.44 -33.63 -7.48
N ASP A 134 40.33 -32.32 -7.69
CA ASP A 134 39.25 -31.44 -7.25
C ASP A 134 38.82 -30.61 -8.48
N PHE A 135 37.67 -30.95 -9.06
CA PHE A 135 37.24 -30.43 -10.35
C PHE A 135 36.61 -29.04 -10.24
N ASP A 136 35.82 -28.80 -9.20
CA ASP A 136 35.08 -27.55 -8.98
C ASP A 136 35.80 -26.59 -8.02
N GLY A 137 36.85 -27.05 -7.32
CA GLY A 137 37.71 -26.25 -6.46
C GLY A 137 37.16 -25.99 -5.05
N ASP A 138 36.22 -26.80 -4.55
CA ASP A 138 35.59 -26.61 -3.24
C ASP A 138 36.35 -27.23 -2.05
N LEU A 139 37.50 -27.87 -2.33
CA LEU A 139 38.37 -28.62 -1.41
C LEU A 139 37.86 -30.03 -1.06
N ILE A 140 36.86 -30.54 -1.77
CA ILE A 140 36.43 -31.93 -1.76
C ILE A 140 36.93 -32.57 -3.05
N CYS A 141 37.51 -33.76 -2.95
CA CYS A 141 37.99 -34.46 -4.13
C CYS A 141 36.86 -35.17 -4.86
N ASN A 142 36.98 -35.27 -6.18
CA ASN A 142 35.94 -35.83 -7.06
C ASN A 142 35.33 -37.17 -6.60
N PRO A 143 36.10 -38.15 -6.06
CA PRO A 143 35.51 -39.42 -5.60
C PRO A 143 34.60 -39.29 -4.36
N MET A 144 34.80 -38.24 -3.57
CA MET A 144 34.05 -37.97 -2.33
C MET A 144 32.98 -36.91 -2.51
N ASP A 145 32.96 -36.25 -3.67
CA ASP A 145 32.08 -35.13 -3.95
C ASP A 145 30.66 -35.58 -4.32
N GLU A 146 29.67 -34.89 -3.75
CA GLU A 146 28.26 -35.10 -4.08
C GLU A 146 27.79 -34.24 -5.25
N ASP A 147 28.55 -33.22 -5.64
CA ASP A 147 28.29 -32.21 -6.69
C ASP A 147 29.64 -31.86 -7.34
N VAL A 148 30.11 -32.71 -8.26
CA VAL A 148 31.53 -32.69 -8.67
C VAL A 148 31.87 -31.56 -9.63
N ASP A 149 30.89 -30.92 -10.25
CA ASP A 149 31.08 -29.73 -11.08
C ASP A 149 30.63 -28.43 -10.42
N GLY A 150 30.10 -28.48 -9.19
CA GLY A 150 29.94 -27.35 -8.29
C GLY A 150 28.86 -26.37 -8.70
N ASP A 151 27.89 -26.83 -9.49
CA ASP A 151 26.79 -26.00 -9.99
C ASP A 151 25.61 -25.92 -9.00
N GLY A 152 25.62 -26.73 -7.95
CA GLY A 152 24.59 -26.83 -6.92
C GLY A 152 23.58 -27.96 -7.13
N LEU A 153 23.75 -28.80 -8.15
CA LEU A 153 22.99 -30.02 -8.40
C LEU A 153 23.80 -31.23 -7.94
N ASN A 154 23.16 -32.14 -7.19
CA ASN A 154 23.86 -33.36 -6.81
C ASN A 154 24.05 -34.29 -8.01
N ASN A 155 25.20 -34.96 -8.09
CA ASN A 155 25.58 -35.98 -9.07
C ASN A 155 24.51 -37.07 -9.34
N THR A 156 23.57 -37.26 -8.42
CA THR A 156 22.48 -38.25 -8.51
C THR A 156 21.22 -37.77 -9.24
N VAL A 157 21.00 -36.45 -9.35
CA VAL A 157 19.86 -35.87 -10.08
C VAL A 157 20.20 -35.62 -11.55
N GLU A 158 21.49 -35.60 -11.86
CA GLU A 158 22.05 -35.39 -13.17
C GLU A 158 22.32 -36.73 -13.84
N THR A 159 21.73 -36.92 -15.02
CA THR A 159 21.67 -38.26 -15.62
C THR A 159 22.45 -38.38 -16.91
N ASN A 160 22.99 -37.26 -17.42
CA ASN A 160 23.68 -37.14 -18.70
C ASN A 160 22.85 -37.81 -19.82
N THR A 161 21.55 -37.49 -19.83
CA THR A 161 20.61 -38.00 -20.85
C THR A 161 20.26 -36.96 -21.89
N SER A 162 20.69 -35.69 -21.69
CA SER A 162 20.34 -34.55 -22.53
C SER A 162 18.82 -34.37 -22.68
N THR A 163 18.06 -34.75 -21.65
CA THR A 163 16.60 -34.69 -21.67
C THR A 163 16.09 -34.47 -20.26
N TYR A 164 15.53 -33.29 -20.03
CA TYR A 164 14.86 -32.98 -18.77
C TYR A 164 13.61 -33.85 -18.57
N VAL A 165 13.49 -34.45 -17.38
CA VAL A 165 12.31 -35.23 -16.97
C VAL A 165 11.61 -34.59 -15.78
N ASP A 166 12.36 -34.31 -14.71
CA ASP A 166 11.92 -33.61 -13.50
C ASP A 166 13.13 -33.21 -12.64
N ALA A 167 12.90 -32.57 -11.49
CA ALA A 167 13.98 -32.13 -10.59
C ALA A 167 14.86 -33.26 -9.99
N ASN A 168 14.51 -34.54 -10.12
CA ASN A 168 15.38 -35.66 -9.74
C ASN A 168 16.04 -36.33 -10.96
N ASN A 169 15.82 -35.77 -12.14
CA ASN A 169 16.37 -36.22 -13.41
C ASN A 169 16.37 -35.04 -14.38
N THR A 170 17.35 -34.15 -14.18
CA THR A 170 17.53 -32.90 -14.93
C THR A 170 18.00 -33.13 -16.35
N GLY A 171 18.64 -34.27 -16.60
CA GLY A 171 19.22 -34.60 -17.90
C GLY A 171 20.62 -34.03 -18.13
N SER A 172 21.05 -33.07 -17.29
CA SER A 172 22.40 -32.46 -17.26
C SER A 172 23.50 -33.50 -17.00
N ASP A 173 24.73 -33.16 -17.36
CA ASP A 173 25.93 -33.97 -17.16
C ASP A 173 26.58 -33.66 -15.81
N PRO A 174 26.70 -34.62 -14.87
CA PRO A 174 27.28 -34.37 -13.55
C PRO A 174 28.74 -33.91 -13.51
N TRP A 175 29.38 -33.68 -14.65
CA TRP A 175 30.79 -33.32 -14.75
C TRP A 175 30.97 -32.04 -15.59
N ASP A 176 29.88 -31.34 -15.86
CA ASP A 176 29.83 -30.17 -16.71
C ASP A 176 28.73 -29.23 -16.22
N ALA A 177 29.12 -28.24 -15.42
CA ALA A 177 28.23 -27.26 -14.81
C ALA A 177 27.39 -26.41 -15.80
N ASP A 178 27.64 -26.49 -17.11
CA ASP A 178 26.91 -25.83 -18.20
C ASP A 178 26.76 -26.83 -19.36
N THR A 179 25.80 -27.76 -19.22
CA THR A 179 25.69 -28.96 -20.05
C THR A 179 25.51 -28.64 -21.54
N ASP A 180 24.77 -27.57 -21.86
CA ASP A 180 24.49 -27.21 -23.25
C ASP A 180 25.39 -26.09 -23.80
N GLY A 181 26.17 -25.44 -22.93
CA GLY A 181 27.22 -24.51 -23.28
C GLY A 181 26.71 -23.13 -23.68
N ASP A 182 25.59 -22.69 -23.11
CA ASP A 182 25.01 -21.36 -23.36
C ASP A 182 25.63 -20.26 -22.49
N GLY A 183 26.35 -20.67 -21.43
CA GLY A 183 27.07 -19.82 -20.50
C GLY A 183 26.37 -19.62 -19.16
N ILE A 184 25.18 -20.19 -18.94
CA ILE A 184 24.49 -20.22 -17.65
C ILE A 184 24.66 -21.60 -17.02
N CYS A 185 24.89 -21.66 -15.71
CA CYS A 185 25.07 -22.96 -15.05
C CYS A 185 23.73 -23.72 -14.96
N ASP A 186 23.76 -25.05 -15.10
CA ASP A 186 22.57 -25.89 -14.99
C ASP A 186 21.90 -25.71 -13.62
N GLY A 187 22.72 -25.63 -12.58
CA GLY A 187 22.35 -25.32 -11.20
C GLY A 187 22.43 -23.84 -10.78
N PRO A 188 22.00 -23.53 -9.54
CA PRO A 188 21.94 -22.15 -9.02
C PRO A 188 23.29 -21.53 -8.66
N THR A 189 24.38 -22.30 -8.71
CA THR A 189 25.72 -21.90 -8.28
C THR A 189 26.68 -22.01 -9.46
N ALA A 190 27.76 -21.23 -9.43
CA ALA A 190 28.86 -21.39 -10.37
C ALA A 190 30.06 -22.02 -9.64
N PRO A 191 30.81 -22.92 -10.30
CA PRO A 191 31.96 -23.58 -9.70
C PRO A 191 33.01 -22.58 -9.21
N ALA A 192 33.75 -22.96 -8.16
CA ALA A 192 34.85 -22.12 -7.66
C ALA A 192 36.03 -22.08 -8.64
N LEU A 193 36.26 -23.18 -9.34
CA LEU A 193 37.25 -23.37 -10.38
C LEU A 193 36.68 -24.21 -11.54
N PRO A 194 37.04 -23.90 -12.80
CA PRO A 194 37.72 -22.68 -13.22
C PRO A 194 36.85 -21.43 -12.97
N ILE A 195 37.49 -20.33 -12.57
CA ILE A 195 36.79 -19.05 -12.34
C ILE A 195 36.09 -18.60 -13.62
N ASP A 196 34.84 -18.14 -13.48
CA ASP A 196 33.99 -17.66 -14.57
C ASP A 196 33.73 -18.76 -15.63
N TYR A 197 33.54 -20.01 -15.21
CA TYR A 197 33.14 -21.11 -16.11
C TYR A 197 31.78 -20.83 -16.78
N CYS A 198 30.77 -20.60 -15.94
CA CYS A 198 29.41 -20.21 -16.29
C CYS A 198 28.93 -19.10 -15.33
N GLU A 199 27.92 -18.34 -15.74
CA GLU A 199 27.21 -17.42 -14.87
C GLU A 199 26.24 -18.22 -13.99
N ALA A 200 26.26 -17.96 -12.68
CA ALA A 200 25.41 -18.68 -11.74
C ALA A 200 23.92 -18.60 -12.18
N GLY A 201 23.31 -19.77 -12.36
CA GLY A 201 21.94 -19.91 -12.83
C GLY A 201 20.89 -19.81 -11.71
N PRO A 202 19.87 -20.68 -11.68
CA PRO A 202 19.76 -21.92 -12.46
C PRO A 202 19.28 -21.69 -13.90
N ASP A 203 19.83 -22.46 -14.83
CA ASP A 203 19.29 -22.61 -16.18
C ASP A 203 17.98 -23.41 -16.12
N ALA A 204 16.88 -22.81 -16.60
CA ALA A 204 15.57 -23.48 -16.68
C ALA A 204 15.51 -24.54 -17.79
N PHE A 205 16.38 -24.45 -18.79
CA PHE A 205 16.49 -25.34 -19.93
C PHE A 205 17.93 -25.87 -20.13
N PRO A 206 18.50 -26.59 -19.14
CA PRO A 206 19.93 -26.99 -19.07
C PRO A 206 20.38 -28.04 -20.12
N ASN A 207 19.61 -28.22 -21.18
CA ASN A 207 19.91 -29.16 -22.26
C ASN A 207 19.61 -28.56 -23.64
N ASP A 208 19.33 -27.26 -23.72
CA ASP A 208 19.04 -26.53 -24.95
C ASP A 208 19.50 -25.07 -24.91
N ALA A 209 20.74 -24.85 -25.37
CA ALA A 209 21.43 -23.55 -25.39
C ALA A 209 20.75 -22.40 -26.17
N ALA A 210 19.55 -22.63 -26.70
CA ALA A 210 18.71 -21.60 -27.26
C ALA A 210 17.93 -20.80 -26.20
N ALA A 211 17.83 -21.26 -24.95
CA ALA A 211 17.16 -20.53 -23.88
C ALA A 211 17.65 -20.98 -22.51
N TRP A 212 17.48 -20.10 -21.52
CA TRP A 212 17.86 -20.38 -20.13
C TRP A 212 16.89 -19.83 -19.08
N LEU A 213 16.02 -18.88 -19.45
CA LEU A 213 15.14 -18.16 -18.53
C LEU A 213 13.69 -18.58 -18.73
N ASP A 214 13.01 -18.86 -17.61
CA ASP A 214 11.59 -19.19 -17.49
C ASP A 214 11.06 -18.47 -16.23
N THR A 215 10.49 -17.29 -16.41
CA THR A 215 10.15 -16.38 -15.30
C THR A 215 9.02 -16.91 -14.43
N ASP A 216 8.04 -17.59 -15.01
CA ASP A 216 6.85 -18.09 -14.31
C ASP A 216 6.86 -19.59 -14.01
N GLY A 217 7.82 -20.33 -14.58
CA GLY A 217 8.02 -21.75 -14.39
C GLY A 217 7.01 -22.62 -15.12
N ASP A 218 6.43 -22.15 -16.23
CA ASP A 218 5.46 -22.90 -17.03
C ASP A 218 6.11 -23.93 -17.99
N GLY A 219 7.43 -23.85 -18.15
CA GLY A 219 8.23 -24.70 -19.00
C GLY A 219 8.35 -24.21 -20.45
N THR A 220 7.98 -22.96 -20.73
CA THR A 220 8.28 -22.25 -21.97
C THR A 220 9.25 -21.09 -21.72
N PRO A 221 10.26 -20.89 -22.57
CA PRO A 221 11.29 -19.89 -22.32
C PRO A 221 10.82 -18.48 -22.64
N ASP A 222 11.22 -17.50 -21.82
CA ASP A 222 10.96 -16.08 -22.03
C ASP A 222 11.46 -15.60 -23.41
N GLU A 223 12.68 -16.00 -23.78
CA GLU A 223 13.30 -15.62 -25.05
C GLU A 223 14.03 -16.81 -25.69
N LEU A 224 14.05 -16.84 -27.02
CA LEU A 224 14.86 -17.79 -27.80
C LEU A 224 16.05 -17.11 -28.50
N TRP A 225 17.26 -17.59 -28.21
CA TRP A 225 18.52 -17.15 -28.80
C TRP A 225 19.10 -18.13 -29.81
N GLY A 226 18.31 -18.52 -30.82
CA GLY A 226 18.78 -19.37 -31.90
C GLY A 226 17.72 -20.34 -32.40
N GLU A 227 18.16 -21.47 -32.94
CA GLU A 227 17.28 -22.59 -33.21
C GLU A 227 17.36 -23.57 -32.04
N SER A 228 16.23 -23.79 -31.35
CA SER A 228 16.13 -24.78 -30.28
C SER A 228 16.40 -26.19 -30.79
N THR A 229 17.18 -26.95 -30.02
CA THR A 229 17.54 -28.34 -30.30
C THR A 229 16.50 -29.33 -29.78
N THR A 230 15.72 -28.95 -28.77
CA THR A 230 14.67 -29.77 -28.14
C THR A 230 13.26 -29.43 -28.63
N GLY A 231 13.09 -28.29 -29.33
CA GLY A 231 11.82 -27.84 -29.91
C GLY A 231 11.04 -26.85 -29.06
N LEU A 232 11.72 -26.07 -28.22
CA LEU A 232 11.18 -24.97 -27.43
C LEU A 232 10.54 -23.89 -28.33
N ILE A 233 9.57 -23.19 -27.75
CA ILE A 233 8.84 -22.08 -28.36
C ILE A 233 8.83 -20.97 -27.30
N GLU A 234 9.24 -19.77 -27.71
CA GLU A 234 9.19 -18.54 -26.91
C GLU A 234 7.80 -18.34 -26.29
N ASP A 235 7.77 -18.03 -25.00
CA ASP A 235 6.58 -17.59 -24.31
C ASP A 235 6.19 -16.18 -24.78
N SER A 236 4.93 -15.82 -24.61
CA SER A 236 4.41 -14.51 -24.99
C SER A 236 3.80 -13.75 -23.84
N ASP A 237 3.84 -14.31 -22.62
CA ASP A 237 3.27 -13.82 -21.37
C ASP A 237 4.17 -14.31 -20.22
N ASP A 238 5.40 -13.78 -20.17
CA ASP A 238 6.53 -14.27 -19.34
C ASP A 238 6.20 -14.37 -17.82
N ASP A 239 5.22 -13.62 -17.31
CA ASP A 239 4.80 -13.65 -15.90
C ASP A 239 3.38 -14.19 -15.66
N ASN A 240 2.71 -14.63 -16.72
CA ASN A 240 1.39 -15.24 -16.73
C ASN A 240 0.28 -14.38 -16.07
N ASP A 241 0.39 -13.05 -16.15
CA ASP A 241 -0.60 -12.11 -15.63
C ASP A 241 -1.82 -11.89 -16.57
N ASN A 242 -1.81 -12.55 -17.74
CA ASN A 242 -2.76 -12.45 -18.87
C ASN A 242 -2.56 -11.24 -19.78
N TRP A 243 -1.45 -10.53 -19.67
CA TRP A 243 -1.00 -9.52 -20.62
C TRP A 243 0.22 -10.03 -21.35
N THR A 244 0.14 -10.10 -22.67
CA THR A 244 1.32 -10.50 -23.44
C THR A 244 2.41 -9.44 -23.36
N ASP A 245 3.69 -9.80 -23.47
CA ASP A 245 4.81 -8.84 -23.37
C ASP A 245 4.68 -7.70 -24.41
N LEU A 246 4.12 -8.01 -25.58
CA LEU A 246 3.81 -7.00 -26.60
C LEU A 246 2.75 -6.00 -26.13
N GLN A 247 1.71 -6.45 -25.43
CA GLN A 247 0.68 -5.56 -24.89
C GLN A 247 1.27 -4.66 -23.81
N GLU A 248 2.12 -5.19 -22.94
CA GLU A 248 2.78 -4.43 -21.89
C GLU A 248 3.75 -3.38 -22.42
N GLU A 249 4.53 -3.73 -23.45
CA GLU A 249 5.37 -2.77 -24.16
C GLU A 249 4.51 -1.62 -24.74
N GLU A 250 3.36 -1.94 -25.34
CA GLU A 250 2.45 -0.97 -25.94
C GLU A 250 1.68 -0.11 -24.90
N CYS A 251 1.42 -0.64 -23.71
CA CYS A 251 0.47 -0.10 -22.73
C CYS A 251 1.09 0.78 -21.63
N GLY A 252 2.32 1.26 -21.84
CA GLY A 252 3.03 2.10 -20.88
C GLY A 252 4.36 1.54 -20.40
N SER A 253 4.78 0.40 -20.98
CA SER A 253 6.02 -0.32 -20.65
C SER A 253 6.03 -0.78 -19.20
N THR A 254 5.05 -1.59 -18.85
CA THR A 254 5.09 -2.44 -17.66
C THR A 254 6.16 -3.51 -17.82
N ASN A 255 6.56 -4.13 -16.71
CA ASN A 255 7.56 -5.18 -16.71
C ASN A 255 6.92 -6.54 -16.99
N PRO A 256 7.21 -7.19 -18.15
CA PRO A 256 6.60 -8.47 -18.51
C PRO A 256 7.04 -9.66 -17.66
N LYS A 257 7.94 -9.42 -16.71
CA LYS A 257 8.52 -10.43 -15.83
C LYS A 257 8.06 -10.26 -14.38
N ASP A 258 7.00 -9.50 -14.14
CA ASP A 258 6.49 -9.20 -12.80
C ASP A 258 4.96 -9.20 -12.80
N GLU A 259 4.38 -10.32 -12.33
CA GLU A 259 2.93 -10.58 -12.27
C GLU A 259 2.09 -9.48 -11.56
N PHE A 260 2.76 -8.58 -10.83
CA PHE A 260 2.12 -7.47 -10.11
C PHE A 260 2.21 -6.12 -10.84
N ASP A 261 2.99 -6.01 -11.92
CA ASP A 261 3.14 -4.81 -12.73
C ASP A 261 2.21 -4.82 -13.95
N THR A 262 0.95 -5.23 -13.79
CA THR A 262 0.00 -5.28 -14.92
C THR A 262 -0.29 -3.88 -15.53
N PRO A 263 -0.55 -3.77 -16.84
CA PRO A 263 -1.12 -2.59 -17.46
C PRO A 263 -2.40 -2.08 -16.79
N LEU A 264 -2.61 -0.75 -16.79
CA LEU A 264 -3.84 -0.18 -16.25
C LEU A 264 -5.02 -0.44 -17.20
N ASP A 265 -5.94 -1.28 -16.77
CA ASP A 265 -7.24 -1.54 -17.43
C ASP A 265 -8.38 -1.16 -16.48
N SER A 266 -8.94 0.03 -16.69
CA SER A 266 -9.95 0.60 -15.80
C SER A 266 -11.30 -0.12 -15.84
N ASP A 267 -11.66 -0.76 -16.96
CA ASP A 267 -12.98 -1.37 -17.16
C ASP A 267 -12.96 -2.90 -17.34
N GLY A 268 -11.78 -3.49 -17.40
CA GLY A 268 -11.53 -4.93 -17.32
C GLY A 268 -11.90 -5.66 -18.61
N ASP A 269 -11.80 -4.99 -19.76
CA ASP A 269 -12.17 -5.57 -21.05
C ASP A 269 -10.99 -6.24 -21.80
N GLY A 270 -9.78 -6.19 -21.23
CA GLY A 270 -8.57 -6.76 -21.78
C GLY A 270 -7.83 -5.82 -22.75
N ILE A 271 -8.22 -4.55 -22.78
CA ILE A 271 -7.52 -3.48 -23.48
C ILE A 271 -7.09 -2.46 -22.43
N CYS A 272 -5.81 -2.11 -22.42
CA CYS A 272 -5.32 -1.13 -21.46
C CYS A 272 -5.84 0.28 -21.78
N ASP A 273 -5.96 1.13 -20.76
CA ASP A 273 -6.42 2.51 -20.86
C ASP A 273 -5.65 3.35 -21.91
N PHE A 274 -4.40 2.98 -22.22
CA PHE A 274 -3.57 3.66 -23.22
C PHE A 274 -4.01 3.39 -24.67
N ASN A 275 -4.47 2.16 -24.94
CA ASN A 275 -4.93 1.70 -26.24
C ASN A 275 -6.46 1.71 -26.38
N ASP A 276 -7.18 2.00 -25.30
CA ASP A 276 -8.63 2.11 -25.31
C ASP A 276 -9.14 3.49 -25.79
N VAL A 277 -10.43 3.57 -26.07
CA VAL A 277 -11.16 4.76 -26.53
C VAL A 277 -12.27 5.10 -25.54
N LEU A 278 -12.09 6.23 -24.85
CA LEU A 278 -13.07 6.75 -23.90
C LEU A 278 -14.40 7.03 -24.61
N SER A 279 -15.46 6.38 -24.14
CA SER A 279 -16.82 6.54 -24.66
C SER A 279 -17.78 6.86 -23.51
N VAL A 280 -18.62 7.88 -23.72
CA VAL A 280 -19.61 8.35 -22.74
C VAL A 280 -20.94 8.61 -23.42
N ILE A 281 -22.02 7.99 -22.93
CA ILE A 281 -23.37 8.08 -23.52
C ILE A 281 -24.43 8.31 -22.44
N TYR A 282 -25.36 9.25 -22.68
CA TYR A 282 -26.56 9.45 -21.87
C TYR A 282 -27.81 8.99 -22.63
N GLY A 283 -28.28 7.77 -22.38
CA GLY A 283 -29.54 7.24 -22.93
C GLY A 283 -29.69 7.42 -24.45
N THR A 284 -30.92 7.58 -24.94
CA THR A 284 -31.24 7.76 -26.37
C THR A 284 -31.60 9.20 -26.76
N GLY A 285 -30.85 10.18 -26.26
CA GLY A 285 -30.82 11.54 -26.83
C GLY A 285 -31.72 12.59 -26.19
N ASP A 286 -33.02 12.34 -26.00
CA ASP A 286 -33.97 13.36 -25.51
C ASP A 286 -34.63 12.93 -24.19
N PHE A 287 -34.62 13.82 -23.19
CA PHE A 287 -35.27 13.65 -21.90
C PHE A 287 -36.33 14.74 -21.69
N GLU A 288 -37.50 14.35 -21.18
CA GLU A 288 -38.54 15.29 -20.72
C GLU A 288 -38.87 14.94 -19.26
N LEU A 289 -38.81 15.93 -18.38
CA LEU A 289 -39.08 15.82 -16.95
C LEU A 289 -40.24 16.74 -16.54
N LEU A 290 -40.91 16.44 -15.43
CA LEU A 290 -41.94 17.31 -14.86
C LEU A 290 -41.37 18.20 -13.75
N GLN A 291 -41.87 19.42 -13.62
CA GLN A 291 -41.57 20.28 -12.48
C GLN A 291 -41.96 19.58 -11.16
N GLY A 292 -41.05 19.56 -10.18
CA GLY A 292 -41.24 18.88 -8.90
C GLY A 292 -41.07 17.35 -8.93
N GLN A 293 -40.74 16.75 -10.08
CA GLN A 293 -40.51 15.31 -10.20
C GLN A 293 -39.41 14.84 -9.23
N ARG A 294 -39.76 13.87 -8.37
CA ARG A 294 -38.81 13.26 -7.42
C ARG A 294 -38.07 12.09 -8.05
N ASN A 295 -36.87 11.82 -7.54
CA ASN A 295 -36.01 10.71 -7.97
C ASN A 295 -35.51 10.80 -9.42
N VAL A 296 -35.32 12.02 -9.95
CA VAL A 296 -34.59 12.18 -11.21
C VAL A 296 -33.14 11.74 -10.99
N SER A 297 -32.69 10.76 -11.77
CA SER A 297 -31.30 10.33 -11.84
C SER A 297 -31.01 9.84 -13.26
N LEU A 298 -30.14 10.56 -13.97
CA LEU A 298 -29.64 10.21 -15.30
C LEU A 298 -28.16 9.87 -15.17
N GLN A 299 -27.83 8.58 -15.26
CA GLN A 299 -26.46 8.09 -15.16
C GLN A 299 -25.87 7.92 -16.56
N PRO A 300 -24.64 8.38 -16.81
CA PRO A 300 -23.94 8.05 -18.03
C PRO A 300 -23.57 6.56 -18.06
N ILE A 301 -23.50 6.00 -19.26
CA ILE A 301 -22.76 4.76 -19.52
C ILE A 301 -21.38 5.19 -19.99
N VAL A 302 -20.36 4.76 -19.26
CA VAL A 302 -18.95 5.01 -19.55
C VAL A 302 -18.31 3.67 -19.88
N THR A 303 -17.58 3.61 -21.00
CA THR A 303 -16.80 2.44 -21.41
C THR A 303 -15.43 2.88 -21.92
N GLY A 304 -14.48 1.96 -21.89
CA GLY A 304 -13.10 2.06 -22.36
C GLY A 304 -12.13 2.73 -21.38
N MET A 305 -12.58 3.71 -20.59
CA MET A 305 -11.68 4.39 -19.64
C MET A 305 -12.46 5.01 -18.48
N THR A 306 -11.77 5.25 -17.37
CA THR A 306 -12.28 6.10 -16.29
C THR A 306 -12.31 7.58 -16.69
N VAL A 307 -13.16 8.37 -16.03
CA VAL A 307 -13.28 9.81 -16.27
C VAL A 307 -12.98 10.57 -14.97
N ASP A 308 -11.98 11.44 -15.03
CA ASP A 308 -11.56 12.25 -13.88
C ASP A 308 -12.36 13.55 -13.75
N ILE A 309 -12.61 14.21 -14.89
CA ILE A 309 -13.26 15.51 -14.95
C ILE A 309 -14.53 15.41 -15.78
N TRP A 310 -15.62 15.85 -15.16
CA TRP A 310 -16.93 15.96 -15.77
C TRP A 310 -17.34 17.43 -15.82
N GLU A 311 -17.72 17.92 -17.00
CA GLU A 311 -18.27 19.26 -17.18
C GLU A 311 -19.59 19.19 -17.96
N ILE A 312 -20.52 20.09 -17.66
CA ILE A 312 -21.78 20.22 -18.39
C ILE A 312 -22.02 21.68 -18.81
N THR A 313 -22.46 21.88 -20.05
CA THR A 313 -22.85 23.20 -20.56
C THR A 313 -24.09 23.09 -21.45
N PRO A 314 -25.08 24.01 -21.34
CA PRO A 314 -25.19 25.10 -20.37
C PRO A 314 -25.53 24.62 -18.95
N ALA A 315 -25.63 25.55 -17.99
CA ALA A 315 -25.99 25.21 -16.60
C ALA A 315 -27.37 24.54 -16.53
N LEU A 316 -27.49 23.51 -15.69
CA LEU A 316 -28.75 22.80 -15.48
C LEU A 316 -29.82 23.72 -14.86
N PRO A 317 -31.12 23.47 -15.14
CA PRO A 317 -32.21 24.20 -14.51
C PRO A 317 -32.21 24.03 -12.99
N TYR A 318 -32.71 25.03 -12.27
CA TYR A 318 -32.70 25.02 -10.80
C TYR A 318 -33.35 23.77 -10.22
N GLY A 319 -32.65 23.14 -9.28
CA GLY A 319 -33.11 21.92 -8.60
C GLY A 319 -32.54 20.62 -9.19
N LEU A 320 -31.98 20.67 -10.40
CA LEU A 320 -31.09 19.63 -10.91
C LEU A 320 -29.63 19.97 -10.58
N PHE A 321 -28.87 18.93 -10.28
CA PHE A 321 -27.45 18.98 -9.93
C PHE A 321 -26.68 18.06 -10.85
N PHE A 322 -25.45 18.45 -11.17
CA PHE A 322 -24.53 17.64 -11.95
C PHE A 322 -23.44 17.06 -11.04
N GLY A 323 -23.24 15.75 -11.13
CA GLY A 323 -22.24 15.02 -10.36
C GLY A 323 -20.78 15.43 -10.63
N GLY A 324 -20.51 16.27 -11.62
CA GLY A 324 -19.18 16.88 -11.87
C GLY A 324 -18.93 18.21 -11.14
N ASP A 325 -19.99 18.89 -10.69
CA ASP A 325 -19.88 20.23 -10.07
C ASP A 325 -19.48 20.13 -8.60
N THR A 326 -18.22 19.81 -8.32
CA THR A 326 -17.66 19.85 -6.95
C THR A 326 -16.63 20.96 -6.82
N LEU A 327 -16.81 21.85 -5.82
CA LEU A 327 -15.91 22.96 -5.50
C LEU A 327 -14.55 22.53 -4.90
N ALA A 328 -14.30 21.21 -4.86
CA ALA A 328 -13.05 20.63 -4.42
C ALA A 328 -12.28 20.17 -5.67
N ARG A 329 -11.07 20.68 -5.81
CA ARG A 329 -10.14 20.40 -6.91
C ARG A 329 -9.54 18.97 -6.81
N THR A 330 -10.33 18.01 -6.33
CA THR A 330 -9.95 16.63 -5.98
C THR A 330 -11.12 15.62 -5.99
N SER A 331 -12.28 15.88 -6.59
CA SER A 331 -13.39 14.92 -6.55
C SER A 331 -13.81 14.42 -7.92
N SER A 332 -13.57 13.14 -8.11
CA SER A 332 -14.19 12.23 -9.08
C SER A 332 -15.69 12.45 -9.16
N GLY A 333 -16.11 13.30 -10.09
CA GLY A 333 -17.52 13.35 -10.46
C GLY A 333 -17.92 12.03 -11.12
N ASN A 334 -19.21 11.67 -11.05
CA ASN A 334 -19.74 10.46 -11.71
C ASN A 334 -20.61 10.78 -12.94
N GLY A 335 -20.55 12.04 -13.41
CA GLY A 335 -21.40 12.56 -14.49
C GLY A 335 -22.91 12.48 -14.24
N THR A 336 -23.39 12.02 -13.08
CA THR A 336 -24.82 11.77 -12.90
C THR A 336 -25.57 13.08 -12.77
N ILE A 337 -26.68 13.22 -13.49
CA ILE A 337 -27.61 14.34 -13.34
C ILE A 337 -28.71 13.89 -12.38
N TYR A 338 -28.90 14.60 -11.27
CA TYR A 338 -29.86 14.20 -10.26
C TYR A 338 -30.52 15.39 -9.57
N GLY A 339 -31.66 15.15 -8.93
CA GLY A 339 -32.33 16.15 -8.10
C GLY A 339 -33.83 16.21 -8.33
N VAL A 340 -34.39 17.39 -8.10
CA VAL A 340 -35.81 17.68 -8.28
C VAL A 340 -35.89 18.99 -9.07
N PRO A 341 -36.28 18.97 -10.35
CA PRO A 341 -36.39 20.20 -11.13
C PRO A 341 -37.44 21.13 -10.50
N LEU A 342 -37.08 22.38 -10.22
CA LEU A 342 -37.97 23.34 -9.54
C LEU A 342 -38.50 24.42 -10.47
N VAL A 343 -37.86 24.58 -11.63
CA VAL A 343 -38.19 25.63 -12.60
C VAL A 343 -38.35 25.00 -13.97
N PRO A 344 -39.45 25.28 -14.69
CA PRO A 344 -39.66 24.77 -16.04
C PRO A 344 -38.62 25.33 -17.01
N SER A 345 -38.30 24.56 -18.04
CA SER A 345 -37.30 24.93 -19.04
C SER A 345 -37.64 24.36 -20.40
N ASN A 346 -37.50 25.19 -21.43
CA ASN A 346 -37.64 24.76 -22.82
C ASN A 346 -36.57 23.71 -23.18
N LEU A 347 -36.86 22.92 -24.21
CA LEU A 347 -35.92 21.96 -24.78
C LEU A 347 -34.58 22.63 -25.10
N THR A 348 -33.57 22.25 -24.34
CA THR A 348 -32.21 22.79 -24.44
C THR A 348 -31.25 21.63 -24.65
N GLU A 349 -30.33 21.80 -25.60
CA GLU A 349 -29.24 20.85 -25.83
C GLU A 349 -28.16 21.07 -24.77
N TYR A 350 -27.82 20.01 -24.05
CA TYR A 350 -26.75 19.96 -23.08
C TYR A 350 -25.59 19.16 -23.65
N THR A 351 -24.38 19.71 -23.55
CA THR A 351 -23.13 19.04 -23.86
C THR A 351 -22.45 18.65 -22.56
N VAL A 352 -22.20 17.36 -22.38
CA VAL A 352 -21.38 16.82 -21.31
C VAL A 352 -20.01 16.50 -21.87
N THR A 353 -18.98 17.05 -21.24
CA THR A 353 -17.58 16.80 -21.57
C THR A 353 -16.97 15.94 -20.48
N ALA A 354 -16.42 14.79 -20.87
CA ALA A 354 -15.69 13.88 -20.02
C ALA A 354 -14.21 13.94 -20.41
N THR A 355 -13.34 14.16 -19.42
CA THR A 355 -11.89 14.23 -19.64
C THR A 355 -11.21 13.20 -18.73
N ASN A 356 -10.41 12.33 -19.34
CA ASN A 356 -9.48 11.46 -18.66
C ASN A 356 -8.11 12.17 -18.58
N LEU A 357 -7.57 12.31 -17.37
CA LEU A 357 -6.33 13.03 -17.11
C LEU A 357 -5.08 12.18 -17.36
N LEU A 358 -5.21 10.84 -17.37
CA LEU A 358 -4.10 9.91 -17.59
C LEU A 358 -3.51 10.09 -18.98
N ILE A 359 -4.33 9.99 -20.02
CA ILE A 359 -3.90 10.17 -21.43
C ILE A 359 -4.23 11.57 -21.99
N GLY A 360 -4.97 12.39 -21.24
CA GLY A 360 -5.44 13.70 -21.68
C GLY A 360 -6.53 13.66 -22.75
N SER A 361 -7.18 12.50 -22.93
CA SER A 361 -8.29 12.32 -23.87
C SER A 361 -9.55 13.02 -23.37
N GLN A 362 -10.28 13.60 -24.31
CA GLN A 362 -11.53 14.31 -24.04
C GLN A 362 -12.59 13.89 -25.04
N ILE A 363 -13.74 13.49 -24.52
CA ILE A 363 -14.93 13.18 -25.32
C ILE A 363 -16.09 14.08 -24.89
N SER A 364 -16.95 14.41 -25.83
CA SER A 364 -18.19 15.11 -25.55
C SER A 364 -19.39 14.36 -26.12
N THR A 365 -20.46 14.32 -25.34
CA THR A 365 -21.76 13.76 -25.74
C THR A 365 -22.84 14.82 -25.54
N THR A 366 -23.85 14.81 -26.39
CA THR A 366 -24.99 15.72 -26.28
C THR A 366 -26.28 14.98 -26.02
N PHE A 367 -27.19 15.63 -25.29
CA PHE A 367 -28.56 15.21 -25.11
C PHE A 367 -29.47 16.44 -24.98
N ASN A 368 -30.74 16.30 -25.28
CA ASN A 368 -31.72 17.36 -25.07
C ASN A 368 -32.52 17.12 -23.80
N LEU A 369 -32.78 18.18 -23.03
CA LEU A 369 -33.62 18.12 -21.84
C LEU A 369 -34.63 19.27 -21.84
N SER A 370 -35.90 18.95 -21.58
CA SER A 370 -36.92 19.93 -21.18
C SER A 370 -37.52 19.58 -19.81
N ILE A 371 -38.02 20.62 -19.13
CA ILE A 371 -38.79 20.49 -17.90
C ILE A 371 -40.13 21.15 -18.17
N GLU A 372 -41.17 20.32 -18.19
CA GLU A 372 -42.54 20.74 -18.43
C GLU A 372 -43.16 21.31 -17.14
N GLU A 373 -44.04 22.30 -17.31
CA GLU A 373 -44.77 22.93 -16.21
C GLU A 373 -45.76 21.93 -15.60
N ASP A 374 -45.74 21.82 -14.28
CA ASP A 374 -46.67 21.04 -13.44
C ASP A 374 -46.95 21.94 -12.24
N TYR A 375 -48.08 22.64 -12.28
CA TYR A 375 -48.33 23.77 -11.39
C TYR A 375 -48.90 23.36 -10.03
N ASP A 376 -49.71 22.31 -9.98
CA ASP A 376 -50.27 21.76 -8.74
C ASP A 376 -49.44 20.61 -8.13
N LEU A 377 -48.41 20.13 -8.86
CA LEU A 377 -47.47 19.07 -8.49
C LEU A 377 -48.12 17.68 -8.34
N ASP A 378 -49.17 17.40 -9.11
CA ASP A 378 -49.85 16.11 -9.13
C ASP A 378 -49.17 15.06 -10.02
N GLY A 379 -48.18 15.48 -10.83
CA GLY A 379 -47.44 14.62 -11.75
C GLY A 379 -48.03 14.58 -13.17
N LEU A 380 -48.92 15.51 -13.52
CA LEU A 380 -49.40 15.77 -14.86
C LEU A 380 -48.91 17.17 -15.34
N PRO A 381 -48.41 17.29 -16.57
CA PRO A 381 -47.99 18.57 -17.11
C PRO A 381 -49.18 19.39 -17.62
N ASN A 382 -49.10 20.71 -17.47
CA ASN A 382 -50.16 21.65 -17.87
C ASN A 382 -50.52 21.61 -19.37
N ASN A 383 -49.62 21.08 -20.21
CA ASN A 383 -49.80 21.01 -21.66
C ASN A 383 -49.35 19.66 -22.19
N VAL A 384 -49.83 19.33 -23.40
CA VAL A 384 -49.41 18.12 -24.10
C VAL A 384 -47.89 18.15 -24.32
N THR A 385 -47.22 17.16 -23.75
CA THR A 385 -45.77 17.01 -23.85
C THR A 385 -45.32 16.66 -25.25
N ARG A 386 -44.12 17.09 -25.63
CA ARG A 386 -43.63 16.97 -27.01
C ARG A 386 -43.27 15.53 -27.38
N LEU A 387 -42.69 14.75 -26.47
CA LEU A 387 -42.48 13.31 -26.68
C LEU A 387 -43.75 12.48 -26.44
N GLY A 388 -44.83 13.11 -25.97
CA GLY A 388 -46.10 12.43 -25.66
C GLY A 388 -45.97 11.39 -24.55
N MET A 389 -44.98 11.54 -23.67
CA MET A 389 -44.74 10.62 -22.56
C MET A 389 -45.71 10.84 -21.40
N PHE A 390 -46.33 12.03 -21.31
CA PHE A 390 -47.27 12.41 -20.27
C PHE A 390 -48.57 12.94 -20.88
N GLU A 391 -49.69 12.60 -20.25
CA GLU A 391 -51.01 13.16 -20.56
C GLU A 391 -51.12 14.56 -19.95
N ALA A 392 -51.74 15.51 -20.66
CA ALA A 392 -51.91 16.87 -20.14
C ALA A 392 -52.87 16.88 -18.94
N ASP A 393 -52.57 17.70 -17.95
CA ASP A 393 -53.50 18.07 -16.90
C ASP A 393 -54.64 18.91 -17.48
N PHE A 394 -55.81 18.81 -16.87
CA PHE A 394 -56.99 19.58 -17.22
C PHE A 394 -57.47 20.45 -16.06
N ASP A 395 -56.83 20.43 -14.88
CA ASP A 395 -57.13 21.21 -13.65
C ASP A 395 -55.81 21.69 -13.02
N ASP A 396 -55.13 22.60 -13.73
CA ASP A 396 -53.73 22.99 -13.52
C ASP A 396 -53.43 23.55 -12.10
N ASP A 397 -54.43 23.99 -11.33
CA ASP A 397 -54.25 24.52 -9.97
C ASP A 397 -54.85 23.67 -8.84
N GLY A 398 -55.47 22.54 -9.20
CA GLY A 398 -56.05 21.55 -8.29
C GLY A 398 -57.16 22.13 -7.39
N ASP A 399 -57.93 23.09 -7.89
CA ASP A 399 -59.11 23.65 -7.21
C ASP A 399 -60.40 22.86 -7.49
N GLY A 400 -60.36 21.95 -8.47
CA GLY A 400 -61.46 21.06 -8.84
C GLY A 400 -62.28 21.54 -10.04
N PHE A 401 -61.87 22.61 -10.72
CA PHE A 401 -62.47 23.07 -11.96
C PHE A 401 -61.50 22.86 -13.13
N ASN A 402 -62.04 22.44 -14.29
CA ASN A 402 -61.15 22.26 -15.43
C ASN A 402 -60.76 23.59 -16.09
N ASP A 403 -59.56 23.66 -16.66
CA ASP A 403 -58.99 24.92 -17.21
C ASP A 403 -59.89 25.52 -18.29
N SER A 404 -60.48 24.66 -19.13
CA SER A 404 -61.39 25.07 -20.19
C SER A 404 -62.65 25.75 -19.65
N PHE A 405 -63.14 25.32 -18.49
CA PHE A 405 -64.33 25.84 -17.82
C PHE A 405 -64.00 27.11 -17.05
N GLU A 406 -62.82 27.19 -16.45
CA GLU A 406 -62.34 28.40 -15.80
C GLU A 406 -62.15 29.55 -16.78
N LEU A 407 -61.51 29.29 -17.92
CA LEU A 407 -61.38 30.28 -19.00
C LEU A 407 -62.74 30.75 -19.52
N GLU A 408 -63.75 29.87 -19.57
CA GLU A 408 -65.11 30.20 -20.00
C GLU A 408 -65.88 31.02 -18.94
N CYS A 409 -65.71 30.68 -17.66
CA CYS A 409 -66.44 31.28 -16.53
C CYS A 409 -65.68 32.42 -15.81
N GLY A 410 -64.50 32.81 -16.32
CA GLY A 410 -63.69 33.91 -15.80
C GLY A 410 -62.90 33.59 -14.53
N GLY A 411 -62.56 32.32 -14.31
CA GLY A 411 -61.52 31.84 -13.40
C GLY A 411 -60.11 31.96 -14.00
N ASP A 412 -59.10 31.55 -13.26
CA ASP A 412 -57.69 31.60 -13.66
C ASP A 412 -57.08 30.21 -13.44
N PRO A 413 -56.84 29.41 -14.50
CA PRO A 413 -56.35 28.02 -14.41
C PRO A 413 -55.09 27.80 -13.61
N TYR A 414 -54.32 28.85 -13.33
CA TYR A 414 -53.07 28.78 -12.59
C TYR A 414 -53.21 29.39 -11.19
N ASN A 415 -54.42 29.51 -10.63
CA ASN A 415 -54.60 30.19 -9.37
C ASN A 415 -55.79 29.65 -8.59
N ARG A 416 -55.48 28.74 -7.66
CA ARG A 416 -56.44 28.05 -6.79
C ARG A 416 -57.41 28.94 -6.01
N SER A 417 -57.10 30.24 -5.86
CA SER A 417 -57.98 31.20 -5.19
C SER A 417 -58.99 31.86 -6.14
N SER A 418 -58.88 31.61 -7.45
CA SER A 418 -59.60 32.24 -8.55
C SER A 418 -60.72 31.35 -9.08
N VAL A 419 -61.59 30.91 -8.17
CA VAL A 419 -62.70 30.04 -8.54
C VAL A 419 -63.62 30.68 -9.61
N PRO A 420 -64.06 29.92 -10.62
CA PRO A 420 -64.98 30.41 -11.65
C PRO A 420 -66.31 30.87 -11.06
N LYS A 421 -66.86 31.95 -11.62
CA LYS A 421 -68.16 32.49 -11.17
C LYS A 421 -69.28 31.67 -11.79
N ILE A 422 -69.87 30.78 -10.99
CA ILE A 422 -70.93 29.87 -11.42
C ILE A 422 -72.28 30.23 -10.81
N GLU A 423 -73.37 30.05 -11.56
CA GLU A 423 -74.73 30.10 -11.06
C GLU A 423 -75.12 28.80 -10.34
N SER A 424 -76.24 28.79 -9.62
CA SER A 424 -76.70 27.61 -8.84
C SER A 424 -77.03 26.37 -9.69
N ASP A 425 -77.11 26.51 -11.01
CA ASP A 425 -77.34 25.43 -11.97
C ASP A 425 -76.06 24.91 -12.64
N GLY A 426 -74.89 25.43 -12.23
CA GLY A 426 -73.58 25.03 -12.76
C GLY A 426 -73.17 25.73 -14.06
N THR A 427 -73.92 26.74 -14.52
CA THR A 427 -73.56 27.53 -15.71
C THR A 427 -72.70 28.76 -15.36
N CYS A 428 -71.88 29.24 -16.29
CA CYS A 428 -71.06 30.44 -16.09
C CYS A 428 -71.94 31.68 -15.85
N TYR A 429 -71.57 32.50 -14.88
CA TYR A 429 -72.27 33.73 -14.51
C TYR A 429 -72.22 34.76 -15.64
N ASP A 430 -73.37 34.98 -16.30
CA ASP A 430 -73.52 36.00 -17.34
C ASP A 430 -73.88 37.35 -16.68
N TYR A 431 -73.05 38.37 -16.86
CA TYR A 431 -73.31 39.71 -16.31
C TYR A 431 -74.53 40.32 -17.01
N ARG A 432 -75.73 40.08 -16.47
CA ARG A 432 -76.90 40.90 -16.78
C ARG A 432 -76.76 42.23 -16.06
N SER A 433 -76.41 43.26 -16.83
CA SER A 433 -76.55 44.64 -16.43
C SER A 433 -77.99 44.91 -15.94
N TYR A 434 -78.10 45.86 -15.00
CA TYR A 434 -79.31 46.49 -14.40
C TYR A 434 -80.03 45.70 -13.29
N GLU A 435 -79.80 46.08 -12.02
CA GLU A 435 -80.87 46.54 -11.09
C GLU A 435 -80.29 47.14 -9.78
N GLN A 436 -81.04 48.10 -9.21
CA GLN A 436 -80.67 49.03 -8.14
C GLN A 436 -80.60 48.41 -6.71
N PRO A 437 -79.91 49.03 -5.74
CA PRO A 437 -79.78 48.50 -4.38
C PRO A 437 -80.99 48.85 -3.49
N PRO A 438 -81.40 47.99 -2.54
CA PRO A 438 -82.36 48.36 -1.50
C PRO A 438 -81.65 48.89 -0.23
N VAL A 439 -82.38 49.74 0.50
CA VAL A 439 -81.96 50.48 1.70
C VAL A 439 -82.68 49.90 2.94
N LYS A 440 -82.10 50.15 4.13
CA LYS A 440 -82.70 50.33 5.49
C LYS A 440 -82.77 49.04 6.36
N GLU A 441 -82.56 49.03 7.70
CA GLU A 441 -82.87 49.99 8.78
C GLU A 441 -81.94 49.91 10.03
N LYS A 442 -81.93 50.98 10.84
CA LYS A 442 -81.36 51.09 12.19
C LYS A 442 -82.41 50.80 13.28
N ASN A 443 -81.96 50.21 14.41
CA ASN A 443 -82.31 50.44 15.84
C ASN A 443 -82.61 49.14 16.63
N PRO A 444 -82.73 49.18 17.97
CA PRO A 444 -81.79 49.62 19.03
C PRO A 444 -81.76 48.57 20.19
N PHE A 445 -81.12 48.88 21.33
CA PHE A 445 -81.19 48.24 22.68
C PHE A 445 -79.86 47.70 23.25
N LYS A 446 -79.33 48.45 24.23
CA LYS A 446 -78.46 47.94 25.30
C LYS A 446 -79.29 47.17 26.33
N PRO A 447 -78.66 46.24 27.08
CA PRO A 447 -78.63 46.46 28.52
C PRO A 447 -77.24 46.25 29.14
N ILE A 448 -77.03 47.05 30.17
CA ILE A 448 -75.92 47.04 31.12
C ILE A 448 -76.16 45.90 32.11
N CYS A 449 -75.12 45.10 32.37
CA CYS A 449 -74.74 44.48 33.65
C CYS A 449 -73.90 43.22 33.36
N PHE A 450 -72.55 43.28 33.36
CA PHE A 450 -71.68 42.13 33.71
C PHE A 450 -70.15 42.42 33.85
N PRO A 451 -69.62 43.59 34.29
CA PRO A 451 -68.16 43.76 34.34
C PRO A 451 -67.48 43.26 35.65
N ILE A 452 -68.21 42.75 36.65
CA ILE A 452 -67.60 42.41 37.96
C ILE A 452 -67.28 40.91 38.08
N ILE A 453 -68.09 40.03 37.46
CA ILE A 453 -67.90 38.58 37.53
C ILE A 453 -66.78 38.10 36.60
N PHE A 454 -66.62 38.74 35.43
CA PHE A 454 -65.53 38.41 34.49
C PHE A 454 -64.15 38.85 35.01
N LEU A 455 -64.09 39.95 35.78
CA LEU A 455 -62.85 40.41 36.42
C LEU A 455 -62.41 39.51 37.59
N LEU A 456 -63.35 38.96 38.37
CA LEU A 456 -63.03 38.01 39.45
C LEU A 456 -62.60 36.63 38.91
N LEU A 457 -63.22 36.15 37.83
CA LEU A 457 -62.83 34.91 37.16
C LEU A 457 -61.48 35.04 36.43
N ALA A 458 -61.22 36.18 35.78
CA ALA A 458 -59.91 36.46 35.19
C ALA A 458 -58.82 36.54 36.27
N PHE A 459 -59.09 37.12 37.44
CA PHE A 459 -58.08 37.18 38.51
C PHE A 459 -57.76 35.81 39.11
N ILE A 460 -58.74 34.89 39.21
CA ILE A 460 -58.53 33.54 39.77
C ILE A 460 -57.92 32.56 38.75
N LEU A 461 -58.13 32.74 37.44
CA LEU A 461 -57.51 31.90 36.40
C LEU A 461 -56.15 32.43 35.94
N VAL A 462 -55.99 33.75 35.83
CA VAL A 462 -54.78 34.37 35.28
C VAL A 462 -53.70 34.53 36.36
N VAL A 463 -54.03 34.76 37.63
CA VAL A 463 -53.01 34.92 38.68
C VAL A 463 -52.27 33.61 39.02
N PRO A 464 -52.92 32.43 39.11
CA PRO A 464 -52.17 31.17 39.22
C PRO A 464 -51.39 30.90 37.94
N MET A 465 -51.91 31.19 36.74
CA MET A 465 -51.18 30.99 35.48
C MET A 465 -49.94 31.91 35.34
N ILE A 466 -50.01 33.14 35.89
CA ILE A 466 -48.86 34.07 35.98
C ILE A 466 -47.90 33.68 37.11
N LEU A 467 -48.39 33.12 38.22
CA LEU A 467 -47.55 32.65 39.34
C LEU A 467 -46.95 31.24 39.13
N THR A 468 -47.57 30.39 38.31
CA THR A 468 -47.03 29.09 37.87
C THR A 468 -46.04 29.22 36.73
N ARG A 469 -46.00 30.38 36.04
CA ARG A 469 -44.92 30.76 35.13
C ARG A 469 -43.63 31.21 35.85
N ARG A 470 -43.44 30.80 37.10
CA ARG A 470 -42.12 30.80 37.75
C ARG A 470 -41.70 29.36 38.04
N LYS A 471 -40.91 28.82 37.12
CA LYS A 471 -39.82 27.83 37.27
C LYS A 471 -39.74 26.82 36.11
N GLU A 472 -39.81 27.29 34.87
CA GLU A 472 -38.96 26.70 33.83
C GLU A 472 -37.91 27.75 33.50
N ARG A 473 -36.64 27.38 33.66
CA ARG A 473 -35.54 28.26 33.26
C ARG A 473 -35.51 28.21 31.74
N VAL A 474 -35.99 29.25 31.07
CA VAL A 474 -35.90 29.39 29.61
C VAL A 474 -34.49 29.87 29.25
N GLY A 475 -33.79 29.06 28.44
CA GLY A 475 -32.48 29.34 27.86
C GLY A 475 -32.51 30.25 26.63
N VAL A 476 -31.49 30.20 25.78
CA VAL A 476 -31.49 30.92 24.49
C VAL A 476 -32.34 30.15 23.48
N GLN A 477 -33.38 30.78 22.94
CA GLN A 477 -34.24 30.17 21.92
C GLN A 477 -34.14 30.91 20.59
N ALA A 478 -33.97 30.16 19.51
CA ALA A 478 -33.73 30.70 18.17
C ALA A 478 -34.81 31.69 17.69
N GLU A 479 -36.08 31.43 18.02
CA GLU A 479 -37.23 32.30 17.70
C GLU A 479 -37.19 33.70 18.36
N HIS A 480 -36.43 33.85 19.45
CA HIS A 480 -36.26 35.12 20.17
C HIS A 480 -34.89 35.78 19.92
N VAL A 481 -34.12 35.26 18.97
CA VAL A 481 -32.85 35.82 18.54
C VAL A 481 -33.08 36.80 17.39
N SER A 482 -32.49 37.99 17.50
CA SER A 482 -32.46 38.96 16.40
C SER A 482 -31.10 39.65 16.30
N GLY A 483 -30.73 40.08 15.09
CA GLY A 483 -29.49 40.81 14.81
C GLY A 483 -29.74 42.27 14.47
N THR A 484 -28.80 43.14 14.84
CA THR A 484 -28.72 44.52 14.33
C THR A 484 -27.33 44.81 13.77
N PRO A 485 -27.13 44.96 12.44
CA PRO A 485 -28.08 44.71 11.33
C PRO A 485 -28.65 43.28 11.31
N ALA A 486 -29.70 43.04 10.51
CA ALA A 486 -30.35 41.72 10.41
C ALA A 486 -29.33 40.63 10.05
N ILE A 487 -29.49 39.46 10.66
CA ILE A 487 -28.69 38.26 10.39
C ILE A 487 -28.86 37.88 8.91
N GLN A 488 -27.79 37.41 8.26
CA GLN A 488 -27.76 37.21 6.82
C GLN A 488 -28.80 36.18 6.34
N SER A 489 -28.92 35.05 7.02
CA SER A 489 -29.93 34.02 6.76
C SER A 489 -30.03 33.01 7.91
N GLY A 490 -31.02 32.13 7.84
CA GLY A 490 -31.22 31.02 8.77
C GLY A 490 -32.19 31.30 9.90
N SER A 491 -32.78 30.23 10.43
CA SER A 491 -33.75 30.24 11.54
C SER A 491 -33.13 29.89 12.90
N GLY A 492 -31.84 29.55 12.95
CA GLY A 492 -31.10 29.22 14.17
C GLY A 492 -31.29 27.79 14.67
N LYS A 493 -31.91 26.92 13.85
CA LYS A 493 -32.11 25.50 14.12
C LYS A 493 -30.95 24.67 13.56
N ILE A 494 -30.82 23.42 13.99
CA ILE A 494 -29.72 22.53 13.56
C ILE A 494 -29.62 22.35 12.04
N ASN A 495 -30.77 22.23 11.35
CA ASN A 495 -30.81 22.06 9.89
C ASN A 495 -30.79 23.40 9.12
N ASP A 496 -30.84 24.52 9.83
CA ASP A 496 -30.92 25.86 9.27
C ASP A 496 -30.32 26.91 10.25
N PRO A 497 -28.99 26.86 10.48
CA PRO A 497 -28.32 27.70 11.47
C PRO A 497 -28.29 29.16 11.04
N PHE A 498 -28.19 30.08 12.00
CA PHE A 498 -28.02 31.50 11.70
C PHE A 498 -26.67 31.76 11.03
N VAL A 499 -26.68 32.20 9.77
CA VAL A 499 -25.48 32.57 9.03
C VAL A 499 -25.15 34.04 9.33
N LEU A 500 -23.98 34.28 9.91
CA LEU A 500 -23.49 35.62 10.22
C LEU A 500 -22.67 36.17 9.06
N LYS A 501 -22.73 37.48 8.83
CA LYS A 501 -21.99 38.12 7.75
C LYS A 501 -20.49 37.89 7.90
N ALA A 502 -19.89 37.39 6.82
CA ALA A 502 -18.46 37.14 6.77
C ALA A 502 -17.66 38.42 6.97
N VAL A 503 -16.54 38.31 7.68
CA VAL A 503 -15.65 39.45 7.96
C VAL A 503 -14.25 39.15 7.45
N LYS A 504 -13.69 40.10 6.70
CA LYS A 504 -12.29 40.09 6.29
C LYS A 504 -11.47 40.98 7.21
N ILE A 505 -10.48 40.42 7.89
CA ILE A 505 -9.60 41.15 8.82
C ILE A 505 -8.17 41.22 8.29
N PRO A 506 -7.43 42.31 8.57
CA PRO A 506 -6.00 42.39 8.24
C PRO A 506 -5.16 41.31 8.96
N TYR A 507 -3.98 41.02 8.40
CA TYR A 507 -2.99 40.15 9.02
C TYR A 507 -2.72 40.53 10.49
N ASN A 508 -2.71 39.53 11.38
CA ASN A 508 -2.40 39.67 12.80
C ASN A 508 -3.31 40.67 13.56
N THR A 509 -4.62 40.60 13.33
CA THR A 509 -5.62 41.44 14.02
C THR A 509 -6.78 40.62 14.58
N LYS A 510 -7.61 41.24 15.43
CA LYS A 510 -8.83 40.61 15.98
C LYS A 510 -10.06 41.11 15.23
N GLY A 511 -10.98 40.21 14.94
CA GLY A 511 -12.26 40.47 14.27
C GLY A 511 -13.45 40.39 15.21
N LYS A 512 -14.56 41.01 14.83
CA LYS A 512 -15.87 40.86 15.47
C LYS A 512 -16.96 40.79 14.40
N THR A 513 -18.07 40.15 14.70
CA THR A 513 -19.25 40.15 13.81
C THR A 513 -19.76 41.56 13.56
N VAL A 514 -20.40 41.77 12.40
CA VAL A 514 -21.03 43.07 12.08
C VAL A 514 -22.32 43.23 12.86
N GLU A 515 -23.04 42.12 13.04
CA GLU A 515 -24.29 42.02 13.77
C GLU A 515 -24.05 42.04 15.27
N ARG A 516 -24.86 42.83 15.97
CA ARG A 516 -25.07 42.71 17.42
C ARG A 516 -26.26 41.82 17.64
N ILE A 517 -26.04 40.69 18.30
CA ILE A 517 -27.04 39.65 18.50
C ILE A 517 -27.77 39.93 19.80
N ARG A 518 -29.09 40.02 19.71
CA ARG A 518 -30.03 40.19 20.81
C ARG A 518 -30.75 38.87 21.04
N CYS A 519 -30.55 38.28 22.21
CA CYS A 519 -31.37 37.18 22.71
C CYS A 519 -32.34 37.75 23.75
N ALA A 520 -33.64 37.51 23.58
CA ALA A 520 -34.68 38.02 24.46
C ALA A 520 -35.51 36.90 25.08
N GLU A 521 -36.34 37.25 26.06
CA GLU A 521 -37.27 36.33 26.73
C GLU A 521 -36.58 35.18 27.50
N MET A 522 -35.34 35.41 27.94
CA MET A 522 -34.58 34.46 28.75
C MET A 522 -34.90 34.61 30.24
N SER A 523 -34.52 33.62 31.05
CA SER A 523 -34.58 33.77 32.51
C SER A 523 -33.62 34.88 32.99
N PRO A 524 -33.96 35.66 34.04
CA PRO A 524 -33.02 36.63 34.63
C PRO A 524 -31.75 35.98 35.19
N ASP A 525 -30.60 36.63 35.03
CA ASP A 525 -29.27 36.17 35.47
C ASP A 525 -28.90 34.76 34.97
N TYR A 526 -29.43 34.37 33.81
CA TYR A 526 -29.23 33.04 33.22
C TYR A 526 -27.84 32.89 32.63
N GLU A 527 -27.12 31.84 33.04
CA GLU A 527 -25.77 31.52 32.60
C GLU A 527 -25.79 30.79 31.25
N ILE A 528 -25.06 31.31 30.28
CA ILE A 528 -25.11 30.80 28.90
C ILE A 528 -23.88 29.95 28.61
N ASN A 529 -24.14 28.74 28.12
CA ASN A 529 -23.12 27.85 27.59
C ASN A 529 -22.84 28.20 26.13
N PHE A 530 -21.56 28.40 25.83
CA PHE A 530 -21.05 28.64 24.48
C PHE A 530 -20.14 27.48 24.10
N ILE A 531 -20.46 26.83 22.98
CA ILE A 531 -19.68 25.72 22.44
C ILE A 531 -19.29 26.08 21.01
N GLU A 532 -18.01 25.93 20.70
CA GLU A 532 -17.50 25.93 19.34
C GLU A 532 -17.29 24.46 18.94
N THR A 533 -17.77 24.03 17.78
CA THR A 533 -17.63 22.62 17.35
C THR A 533 -16.25 22.31 16.77
N ASN A 534 -15.57 23.31 16.18
CA ASN A 534 -14.29 23.16 15.49
C ASN A 534 -13.08 23.65 16.31
N VAL A 535 -13.09 23.45 17.64
CA VAL A 535 -12.08 24.01 18.56
C VAL A 535 -10.65 23.57 18.24
N GLU A 536 -10.47 22.31 17.83
CA GLU A 536 -9.14 21.75 17.53
C GLU A 536 -8.53 22.38 16.27
N VAL A 537 -9.34 22.50 15.21
CA VAL A 537 -8.94 23.12 13.93
C VAL A 537 -8.73 24.62 14.09
N ASN A 538 -9.65 25.29 14.79
CA ASN A 538 -9.62 26.75 14.97
C ASN A 538 -8.78 27.19 16.17
N LYS A 539 -8.13 26.28 16.92
CA LYS A 539 -7.25 26.59 18.06
C LYS A 539 -7.84 27.59 19.07
N LYS A 540 -9.15 27.51 19.37
CA LYS A 540 -9.88 28.43 20.29
C LYS A 540 -9.87 29.91 19.87
N ARG A 541 -9.81 30.21 18.57
CA ARG A 541 -9.82 31.59 18.06
C ARG A 541 -11.18 32.27 18.12
N PHE A 542 -12.26 31.48 18.13
CA PHE A 542 -13.63 32.00 18.19
C PHE A 542 -14.08 32.19 19.64
N GLY A 543 -14.75 33.31 19.88
CA GLY A 543 -15.25 33.66 21.20
C GLY A 543 -16.48 34.56 21.14
N ILE A 544 -16.92 35.00 22.31
CA ILE A 544 -18.13 35.79 22.49
C ILE A 544 -17.86 36.91 23.52
N THR A 545 -18.46 38.08 23.31
CA THR A 545 -18.35 39.23 24.23
C THR A 545 -19.73 39.82 24.51
N GLN A 546 -20.03 40.10 25.78
CA GLN A 546 -21.27 40.77 26.19
C GLN A 546 -21.18 42.29 25.96
N LEU A 547 -22.27 42.87 25.46
CA LEU A 547 -22.41 44.30 25.23
C LEU A 547 -23.19 44.95 26.40
N GLY A 548 -22.59 45.95 27.07
CA GLY A 548 -23.26 46.75 28.11
C GLY A 548 -22.92 46.43 29.58
N GLY A 549 -21.93 45.57 29.84
CA GLY A 549 -21.38 45.28 31.18
C GLY A 549 -19.86 45.53 31.28
N VAL A 550 -19.26 45.31 32.46
CA VAL A 550 -17.80 45.41 32.67
C VAL A 550 -17.10 44.38 31.79
N GLN A 551 -16.28 44.84 30.85
CA GLN A 551 -15.54 44.01 29.90
C GLN A 551 -14.26 43.46 30.54
N ASP A 552 -14.38 42.50 31.47
CA ASP A 552 -13.25 41.68 31.89
C ASP A 552 -13.47 40.24 31.40
N GLY A 553 -12.66 39.87 30.40
CA GLY A 553 -12.81 38.69 29.57
C GLY A 553 -12.38 37.38 30.22
N THR A 554 -13.11 36.92 31.24
CA THR A 554 -13.11 35.51 31.67
C THR A 554 -14.45 35.09 32.28
N GLY A 555 -15.14 34.15 31.61
CA GLY A 555 -16.04 33.19 32.24
C GLY A 555 -17.51 33.60 32.43
N VAL A 556 -18.38 32.87 31.73
CA VAL A 556 -19.85 32.80 31.88
C VAL A 556 -20.59 34.12 31.64
N ILE A 557 -21.27 34.20 30.50
CA ILE A 557 -22.12 35.34 30.14
C ILE A 557 -23.50 35.16 30.78
N LYS A 558 -24.03 36.22 31.39
CA LYS A 558 -25.34 36.23 32.05
C LYS A 558 -26.32 37.18 31.38
N SER A 559 -27.58 36.76 31.26
CA SER A 559 -28.67 37.66 30.89
C SER A 559 -28.88 38.74 31.96
N THR A 560 -29.46 39.88 31.56
CA THR A 560 -29.81 40.95 32.50
C THR A 560 -30.98 40.54 33.42
N SER A 561 -31.26 41.37 34.44
CA SER A 561 -32.42 41.20 35.33
C SER A 561 -33.78 41.14 34.59
N ASP A 562 -33.79 41.62 33.34
CA ASP A 562 -34.98 41.69 32.48
C ASP A 562 -35.02 40.57 31.44
N GLY A 563 -34.12 39.58 31.51
CA GLY A 563 -34.12 38.42 30.61
C GLY A 563 -33.61 38.74 29.20
N LEU A 564 -32.71 39.73 29.08
CA LEU A 564 -32.17 40.19 27.81
C LEU A 564 -30.66 40.00 27.76
N LEU A 565 -30.15 39.62 26.60
CA LEU A 565 -28.73 39.49 26.35
C LEU A 565 -28.36 40.14 25.02
N MET A 566 -27.35 41.00 25.06
CA MET A 566 -26.70 41.53 23.87
C MET A 566 -25.28 40.98 23.79
N LEU A 567 -24.95 40.31 22.69
CA LEU A 567 -23.65 39.71 22.47
C LEU A 567 -23.09 40.02 21.09
N GLN A 568 -21.78 39.84 20.95
CA GLN A 568 -21.05 39.93 19.69
C GLN A 568 -20.02 38.81 19.66
N PHE A 569 -19.94 38.05 18.56
CA PHE A 569 -18.89 37.05 18.41
C PHE A 569 -17.57 37.71 18.01
N THR A 570 -16.48 37.13 18.47
CA THR A 570 -15.12 37.63 18.32
C THR A 570 -14.22 36.56 17.72
N PHE A 571 -13.22 36.99 16.97
CA PHE A 571 -12.20 36.13 16.40
C PHE A 571 -10.81 36.67 16.71
N ASP A 572 -9.92 35.82 17.21
CA ASP A 572 -8.53 36.17 17.49
C ASP A 572 -7.57 35.66 16.40
N GLY A 573 -7.25 36.53 15.45
CA GLY A 573 -6.26 36.26 14.41
C GLY A 573 -4.82 36.54 14.83
N THR A 574 -4.54 36.82 16.11
CA THR A 574 -3.18 37.14 16.60
C THR A 574 -2.39 35.94 17.07
N PHE A 575 -3.08 34.86 17.43
CA PHE A 575 -2.45 33.58 17.75
C PHE A 575 -1.89 32.99 16.45
N GLU A 576 -0.61 32.61 16.34
CA GLU A 576 -0.02 31.95 15.16
C GLU A 576 -0.62 32.37 13.79
N PRO A 577 -0.48 33.65 13.36
CA PRO A 577 -1.13 34.14 12.15
C PRO A 577 -0.49 33.58 10.87
N SER A 578 -1.30 33.16 9.90
CA SER A 578 -0.82 32.73 8.58
C SER A 578 -0.23 33.90 7.79
N GLU A 579 0.96 33.72 7.22
CA GLU A 579 1.59 34.74 6.38
C GLU A 579 0.88 34.92 5.03
N TYR A 580 0.17 33.91 4.54
CA TYR A 580 -0.54 33.92 3.24
C TYR A 580 -2.02 34.30 3.35
N GLY A 581 -2.52 34.53 4.56
CA GLY A 581 -3.95 34.60 4.83
C GLY A 581 -4.58 33.20 4.92
N MET A 582 -5.80 33.13 5.47
CA MET A 582 -6.54 31.89 5.70
C MET A 582 -8.02 32.21 5.87
N VAL A 583 -8.87 31.22 5.58
CA VAL A 583 -10.31 31.29 5.84
C VAL A 583 -10.63 30.34 6.99
N TYR A 584 -11.31 30.86 8.01
CA TYR A 584 -11.75 30.11 9.17
C TYR A 584 -13.27 30.00 9.15
N LYS A 585 -13.78 28.79 9.39
CA LYS A 585 -15.21 28.51 9.52
C LYS A 585 -15.45 27.86 10.87
N SER A 586 -16.47 28.33 11.57
CA SER A 586 -16.90 27.70 12.80
C SER A 586 -18.41 27.69 12.93
N GLU A 587 -18.90 26.62 13.54
CA GLU A 587 -20.27 26.51 14.01
C GLU A 587 -20.27 26.74 15.53
N LEU A 588 -21.05 27.74 15.92
CA LEU A 588 -21.12 28.28 17.27
C LEU A 588 -22.50 27.93 17.83
N ILE A 589 -22.51 27.23 18.94
CA ILE A 589 -23.73 26.76 19.59
C ILE A 589 -23.91 27.53 20.88
N LEU A 590 -25.03 28.23 20.99
CA LEU A 590 -25.53 28.77 22.24
C LEU A 590 -26.59 27.82 22.80
N ASP A 591 -26.79 27.90 24.11
CA ASP A 591 -27.75 27.13 24.92
C ASP A 591 -29.03 26.64 24.21
N GLU A 592 -29.61 25.51 24.68
CA GLU A 592 -30.79 24.85 24.07
C GLU A 592 -30.69 24.60 22.55
N LYS A 593 -29.47 24.45 22.00
CA LYS A 593 -29.21 24.13 20.58
C LYS A 593 -29.63 25.26 19.63
N THR A 594 -29.26 26.50 19.93
CA THR A 594 -29.32 27.60 18.95
C THR A 594 -28.00 27.67 18.19
N TYR A 595 -28.05 27.50 16.86
CA TYR A 595 -26.86 27.34 16.01
C TYR A 595 -26.54 28.58 15.19
N PHE A 596 -25.26 28.91 15.11
CA PHE A 596 -24.73 29.99 14.27
C PHE A 596 -23.56 29.49 13.45
N VAL A 597 -23.41 29.98 12.23
CA VAL A 597 -22.24 29.75 11.38
C VAL A 597 -21.58 31.08 11.08
N TRP A 598 -20.27 31.16 11.30
CA TRP A 598 -19.50 32.36 11.00
C TRP A 598 -18.23 32.05 10.22
N HIS A 599 -17.99 32.87 9.19
CA HIS A 599 -16.83 32.80 8.30
C HIS A 599 -15.94 34.03 8.50
N VAL A 600 -14.65 33.81 8.73
CA VAL A 600 -13.66 34.88 8.92
C VAL A 600 -12.48 34.65 7.98
N GLU A 601 -12.16 35.66 7.17
CA GLU A 601 -11.00 35.65 6.27
C GLU A 601 -9.90 36.55 6.85
N THR A 602 -8.69 36.03 7.04
CA THR A 602 -7.51 36.81 7.43
C THR A 602 -6.68 37.15 6.21
N GLY A 603 -6.32 38.41 6.03
CA GLY A 603 -5.43 38.84 4.94
C GLY A 603 -3.97 38.38 5.15
N ALA A 604 -3.23 38.30 4.05
CA ALA A 604 -1.80 37.98 4.04
C ALA A 604 -0.94 39.09 4.68
N LYS A 605 0.24 38.73 5.17
CA LYS A 605 1.26 39.66 5.66
C LYS A 605 1.72 40.54 4.49
N LYS A 606 1.43 41.84 4.56
CA LYS A 606 1.96 42.79 3.58
C LYS A 606 3.47 42.91 3.77
N GLY A 607 4.26 42.56 2.75
CA GLY A 607 5.68 42.87 2.71
C GLY A 607 5.89 44.39 2.76
N ASN A 608 6.88 44.84 3.54
CA ASN A 608 7.33 46.23 3.52
C ASN A 608 8.15 46.51 2.26
#